data_AF-A0A7C6PZM7-F1
#
_entry.id   AF-A0A7C6PZM7-F1
#
_cell.length_a   1.000
_cell.length_b   1.000
_cell.length_c   1.000
_cell.angle_alpha   90.00
_cell.angle_beta   90.00
_cell.angle_gamma   90.00
#
_symmetry.space_group_name_H-M   'P 1'
#
loop_
_entity.id
_entity.type
_entity.pdbx_description
1 polymer ?
#
loop_
_entity_poly.entity_id
_entity_poly.type
_entity_poly.pdbx_seq_one_letter_code
_entity_poly.pdbx_strand_id
1 'polypeptide(L)'
;MRKLLKMNSNNKYAANGVFITPALPASGEKVKLVYDGLLAKCGATEVYAHVGFGNNWENTNDYKMNKTSNGFEATIPIHTSKPLNICFRDSAYNWDNNSGRNYSFNTI
;
A
#
# COMPACT_ATOMS: atom_id res chain seq x y z
N MET A 1 16.38 12.92 -30.18
CA MET A 1 14.99 12.68 -29.70
C MET A 1 14.99 11.41 -28.87
N ARG A 2 14.22 11.40 -27.78
CA ARG A 2 13.98 10.29 -26.82
C ARG A 2 15.18 9.93 -25.93
N LYS A 3 15.35 10.72 -24.87
CA LYS A 3 15.80 10.19 -23.57
C LYS A 3 14.92 8.98 -23.31
N LEU A 4 15.51 7.79 -23.32
CA LEU A 4 14.89 6.59 -22.80
C LEU A 4 14.58 6.92 -21.34
N LEU A 5 13.32 7.26 -21.05
CA LEU A 5 12.80 7.26 -19.70
C LEU A 5 13.18 5.88 -19.15
N LYS A 6 14.17 5.82 -18.26
CA LYS A 6 14.38 4.65 -17.41
C LYS A 6 12.99 4.30 -16.90
N MET A 7 12.46 3.15 -17.32
CA MET A 7 11.22 2.62 -16.78
C MET A 7 11.40 2.63 -15.26
N ASN A 8 10.69 3.52 -14.56
CA ASN A 8 10.72 3.61 -13.10
C ASN A 8 10.09 2.33 -12.54
N SER A 9 10.91 1.30 -12.40
CA SER A 9 10.58 -0.01 -11.84
C SER A 9 10.38 0.07 -10.32
N ASN A 10 9.48 0.93 -9.86
CA ASN A 10 9.30 1.16 -8.42
C ASN A 10 7.89 0.76 -7.96
N ASN A 11 7.48 -0.47 -8.25
CA ASN A 11 6.45 -1.11 -7.44
C ASN A 11 6.95 -2.46 -6.92
N LYS A 12 7.71 -2.38 -5.82
CA LYS A 12 8.42 -3.49 -5.15
C LYS A 12 7.55 -4.73 -4.94
N TYR A 13 6.25 -4.55 -4.76
CA TYR A 13 5.29 -5.60 -4.44
C TYR A 13 4.21 -5.78 -5.52
N ALA A 14 4.50 -5.39 -6.76
CA ALA A 14 3.58 -5.59 -7.89
C ALA A 14 3.14 -7.05 -8.05
N ALA A 15 4.06 -8.01 -7.84
CA ALA A 15 3.76 -9.44 -7.89
C ALA A 15 2.77 -9.88 -6.80
N ASN A 16 2.72 -9.17 -5.67
CA ASN A 16 1.75 -9.39 -4.60
C ASN A 16 0.43 -8.62 -4.82
N GLY A 17 0.29 -7.88 -5.92
CA GLY A 17 -0.88 -7.04 -6.19
C GLY A 17 -0.93 -5.76 -5.36
N VAL A 18 0.20 -5.29 -4.82
CA VAL A 18 0.27 -4.05 -4.04
C VAL A 18 0.98 -2.97 -4.84
N PHE A 19 0.28 -1.86 -5.07
CA PHE A 19 0.79 -0.76 -5.88
C PHE A 19 0.65 0.57 -5.15
N ILE A 20 1.70 1.40 -5.18
CA ILE A 20 1.64 2.79 -4.71
C ILE A 20 1.96 3.81 -5.81
N THR A 21 1.41 5.02 -5.70
CA THR A 21 1.74 6.17 -6.55
C THR A 21 1.65 7.48 -5.76
N PRO A 22 2.68 8.34 -5.77
CA PRO A 22 3.98 8.16 -6.43
C PRO A 22 4.77 6.99 -5.82
N ALA A 23 5.75 6.49 -6.57
CA ALA A 23 6.53 5.34 -6.16
C ALA A 23 7.53 5.62 -5.02
N LEU A 24 7.79 6.90 -4.76
CA LEU A 24 8.57 7.41 -3.64
C LEU A 24 7.75 8.54 -2.99
N PRO A 25 6.88 8.23 -2.02
CA PRO A 25 6.02 9.22 -1.38
C PRO A 25 6.84 10.20 -0.52
N ALA A 26 6.48 11.48 -0.57
CA ALA A 26 7.10 12.49 0.28
C ALA A 26 6.23 12.86 1.50
N SER A 27 6.87 13.24 2.60
CA SER A 27 6.19 13.78 3.77
C SER A 27 5.39 15.04 3.40
N GLY A 28 4.13 15.11 3.87
CA GLY A 28 3.18 16.18 3.53
C GLY A 28 2.33 15.89 2.29
N GLU A 29 2.66 14.84 1.52
CA GLU A 29 1.88 14.42 0.36
C GLU A 29 0.89 13.30 0.70
N LYS A 30 0.20 12.82 -0.34
CA LYS A 30 -0.69 11.66 -0.28
C LYS A 30 -0.22 10.62 -1.27
N VAL A 31 -0.31 9.35 -0.89
CA VAL A 31 -0.06 8.22 -1.78
C VAL A 31 -1.38 7.55 -2.15
N LYS A 32 -1.57 7.28 -3.44
CA LYS A 32 -2.60 6.37 -3.93
C LYS A 32 -2.13 4.94 -3.72
N LEU A 33 -2.90 4.16 -2.97
CA LEU A 33 -2.67 2.74 -2.72
C LEU A 33 -3.70 1.91 -3.48
N VAL A 34 -3.25 0.88 -4.20
CA VAL A 34 -4.10 -0.12 -4.86
C VAL A 34 -3.70 -1.51 -4.37
N TYR A 35 -4.71 -2.33 -4.05
CA TYR A 35 -4.59 -3.69 -3.57
C TYR A 35 -5.46 -4.65 -4.39
N ASP A 36 -4.80 -5.52 -5.14
CA ASP A 36 -5.37 -6.70 -5.82
C ASP A 36 -4.61 -7.97 -5.38
N GLY A 37 -4.40 -8.08 -4.07
CA GLY A 37 -3.62 -9.16 -3.46
C GLY A 37 -4.46 -10.35 -3.01
N LEU A 38 -3.94 -11.08 -2.02
CA LEU A 38 -4.49 -12.35 -1.53
C LEU A 38 -5.97 -12.25 -1.15
N LEU A 39 -6.36 -11.30 -0.30
CA LEU A 39 -7.73 -11.19 0.20
C LEU A 39 -8.71 -10.83 -0.92
N ALA A 40 -8.31 -9.94 -1.83
CA ALA A 40 -9.12 -9.58 -2.99
C ALA A 40 -9.41 -10.79 -3.89
N LYS A 41 -8.38 -11.61 -4.12
CA LYS A 41 -8.45 -12.85 -4.93
C LYS A 41 -9.20 -13.98 -4.23
N CYS A 42 -9.22 -13.99 -2.90
CA CYS A 42 -9.98 -14.93 -2.09
C CYS A 42 -11.44 -14.49 -1.86
N GLY A 43 -11.92 -13.47 -2.56
CA GLY A 43 -13.34 -13.10 -2.57
C GLY A 43 -13.75 -12.08 -1.50
N ALA A 44 -12.80 -11.38 -0.88
CA ALA A 44 -13.13 -10.29 0.04
C ALA A 44 -14.04 -9.26 -0.64
N THR A 45 -15.10 -8.86 0.07
CA THR A 45 -16.02 -7.80 -0.36
C THR A 45 -15.61 -6.44 0.20
N GLU A 46 -14.97 -6.43 1.36
CA GLU A 46 -14.42 -5.26 2.02
C GLU A 46 -12.98 -5.52 2.47
N VAL A 47 -12.09 -4.57 2.22
CA VAL A 47 -10.68 -4.61 2.63
C VAL A 47 -10.33 -3.29 3.30
N TYR A 48 -9.51 -3.39 4.34
CA TYR A 48 -8.94 -2.27 5.08
C TYR A 48 -7.42 -2.33 4.96
N ALA A 49 -6.79 -1.20 4.67
CA ALA A 49 -5.34 -1.07 4.77
C ALA A 49 -4.99 -0.59 6.18
N HIS A 50 -4.29 -1.44 6.94
CA HIS A 50 -3.66 -1.07 8.19
C HIS A 50 -2.30 -0.47 7.88
N VAL A 51 -2.14 0.81 8.21
CA VAL A 51 -0.97 1.62 7.85
C VAL A 51 -0.27 2.08 9.11
N GLY A 52 1.05 2.11 9.11
CA GLY A 52 1.87 2.77 10.13
C GLY A 52 3.24 3.17 9.58
N PHE A 53 4.04 3.87 10.38
CA PHE A 53 5.33 4.42 9.94
C PHE A 53 6.51 3.97 10.81
N GLY A 54 7.68 3.79 10.18
CA GLY A 54 8.92 3.39 10.85
C GLY A 54 8.91 1.96 11.39
N ASN A 55 9.99 1.56 12.06
CA ASN A 55 10.14 0.18 12.57
C ASN A 55 9.15 -0.15 13.69
N ASN A 56 8.62 0.87 14.38
CA ASN A 56 7.75 0.71 15.54
C ASN A 56 6.25 0.86 15.21
N TRP A 57 5.87 0.93 13.93
CA TRP A 57 4.47 1.12 13.53
C TRP A 57 3.83 2.32 14.22
N GLU A 58 4.45 3.48 14.10
CA GLU A 58 3.95 4.71 14.68
C GLU A 58 2.75 5.24 13.90
N ASN A 59 1.84 5.95 14.57
CA ASN A 59 0.66 6.59 13.98
C ASN A 59 -0.19 5.62 13.14
N THR A 60 -0.53 4.47 13.71
CA THR A 60 -1.30 3.47 13.00
C THR A 60 -2.72 3.92 12.71
N ASN A 61 -3.23 3.55 11.54
CA ASN A 61 -4.60 3.81 11.15
C ASN A 61 -5.12 2.76 10.16
N ASP A 62 -6.41 2.46 10.24
CA ASP A 62 -7.11 1.56 9.32
C ASP A 62 -7.90 2.38 8.30
N TYR A 63 -7.55 2.25 7.03
CA TYR A 63 -8.25 2.90 5.93
C TYR A 63 -9.15 1.88 5.24
N LYS A 64 -10.48 2.06 5.38
CA LYS A 64 -11.43 1.31 4.55
C LYS A 64 -11.16 1.64 3.09
N MET A 65 -10.91 0.61 2.29
CA MET A 65 -10.59 0.77 0.87
C MET A 65 -11.87 0.72 0.03
N ASN A 66 -11.89 1.49 -1.04
CA ASN A 66 -12.98 1.48 -2.02
C ASN A 66 -12.74 0.37 -3.04
N LYS A 67 -13.71 -0.52 -3.24
CA LYS A 67 -13.63 -1.55 -4.28
C LYS A 67 -13.89 -0.91 -5.65
N THR A 68 -12.98 -1.11 -6.60
CA THR A 68 -13.01 -0.60 -7.97
C THR A 68 -12.73 -1.74 -8.97
N SER A 69 -12.70 -1.42 -10.27
CA SER A 69 -12.28 -2.37 -11.31
C SER A 69 -10.80 -2.77 -11.23
N ASN A 70 -9.97 -2.02 -10.49
CA ASN A 70 -8.53 -2.29 -10.34
C ASN A 70 -8.18 -3.01 -9.04
N GLY A 71 -9.19 -3.42 -8.25
CA GLY A 71 -9.02 -3.95 -6.90
C GLY A 71 -9.54 -2.99 -5.84
N PHE A 72 -8.89 -2.94 -4.69
CA PHE A 72 -9.24 -2.06 -3.59
C PHE A 72 -8.32 -0.84 -3.56
N GLU A 73 -8.88 0.36 -3.50
CA GLU A 73 -8.13 1.61 -3.59
C GLU A 73 -8.32 2.50 -2.35
N ALA A 74 -7.25 3.15 -1.89
CA ALA A 74 -7.29 4.15 -0.83
C ALA A 74 -6.28 5.28 -1.09
N THR A 75 -6.52 6.44 -0.47
CA THR A 75 -5.56 7.55 -0.46
C THR A 75 -5.03 7.72 0.96
N ILE A 76 -3.73 7.54 1.13
CA ILE A 76 -3.07 7.53 2.42
C ILE A 76 -2.23 8.80 2.57
N PRO A 77 -2.48 9.66 3.58
CA PRO A 77 -1.63 10.80 3.85
C PRO A 77 -0.28 10.33 4.44
N ILE A 78 0.80 10.97 4.01
CA ILE A 78 2.16 10.70 4.49
C ILE A 78 2.57 11.82 5.43
N HIS A 79 2.79 11.50 6.70
CA HIS A 79 3.05 12.49 7.75
C HIS A 79 4.51 12.57 8.17
N THR A 80 5.36 11.69 7.63
CA THR A 80 6.76 11.56 8.03
C THR A 80 7.59 10.93 6.92
N SER A 81 8.91 11.19 6.93
CA SER A 81 9.91 10.53 6.08
C SER A 81 10.39 9.18 6.64
N LYS A 82 9.73 8.66 7.69
CA LYS A 82 9.92 7.27 8.13
C LYS A 82 9.24 6.30 7.15
N PRO A 83 9.79 5.08 6.94
CA PRO A 83 9.21 4.09 6.03
C PRO A 83 7.72 3.87 6.27
N LEU A 84 6.93 3.86 5.20
CA LEU A 84 5.52 3.52 5.21
C LEU A 84 5.38 2.00 5.26
N ASN A 85 4.67 1.46 6.24
CA ASN A 85 4.33 0.05 6.34
C ASN A 85 2.83 -0.17 6.15
N ILE A 86 2.48 -1.22 5.44
CA ILE A 86 1.10 -1.56 5.11
C ILE A 86 0.89 -3.07 5.30
N CYS A 87 -0.23 -3.45 5.88
CA CYS A 87 -0.83 -4.76 5.75
C CYS A 87 -2.35 -4.61 5.52
N PHE A 88 -2.99 -5.68 5.07
CA PHE A 88 -4.41 -5.63 4.69
C PHE A 88 -5.20 -6.60 5.55
N ARG A 89 -6.44 -6.22 5.89
CA ARG A 89 -7.42 -7.15 6.47
C ARG A 89 -8.75 -7.06 5.76
N ASP A 90 -9.50 -8.15 5.77
CA ASP A 90 -10.91 -8.14 5.38
C ASP A 90 -11.84 -7.89 6.58
N SER A 91 -13.14 -7.87 6.34
CA SER A 91 -14.17 -7.71 7.38
C SER A 91 -14.29 -8.93 8.31
N ALA A 92 -13.77 -10.09 7.91
CA ALA A 92 -13.71 -11.31 8.73
C ALA A 92 -12.40 -11.43 9.54
N TYR A 93 -11.56 -10.39 9.53
CA TYR A 93 -10.28 -10.33 10.24
C TYR A 93 -9.21 -11.34 9.73
N ASN A 94 -9.30 -11.75 8.48
CA ASN A 94 -8.17 -12.41 7.80
C ASN A 94 -7.15 -11.36 7.36
N TRP A 95 -5.87 -11.68 7.48
CA TRP A 95 -4.78 -10.74 7.20
C TRP A 95 -3.92 -11.16 6.01
N ASP A 96 -3.61 -10.19 5.16
CA ASP A 96 -2.48 -10.24 4.23
C ASP A 96 -1.40 -9.28 4.74
N ASN A 97 -0.47 -9.84 5.50
CA ASN A 97 0.70 -9.15 6.04
C ASN A 97 2.00 -9.66 5.40
N ASN A 98 1.94 -10.17 4.16
CA ASN A 98 3.08 -10.72 3.43
C ASN A 98 3.88 -11.75 4.27
N SER A 99 3.17 -12.69 4.92
CA SER A 99 3.76 -13.70 5.81
C SER A 99 4.58 -13.06 6.95
N GLY A 100 4.05 -12.01 7.57
CA GLY A 100 4.68 -11.28 8.67
C GLY A 100 5.74 -10.23 8.26
N ARG A 101 6.08 -10.12 6.97
CA ARG A 101 7.05 -9.11 6.48
C ARG A 101 6.44 -7.74 6.22
N ASN A 102 5.12 -7.68 6.05
CA ASN A 102 4.36 -6.51 5.63
C ASN A 102 4.81 -5.96 4.25
N TYR A 103 4.19 -4.87 3.84
CA TYR A 103 4.51 -4.14 2.62
C TYR A 103 5.10 -2.77 2.99
N SER A 104 6.44 -2.71 3.03
CA SER A 104 7.17 -1.49 3.41
C SER A 104 7.76 -0.74 2.22
N PHE A 105 7.55 0.58 2.19
CA PHE A 105 8.03 1.51 1.18
C PHE A 105 8.84 2.64 1.82
N ASN A 106 9.90 3.07 1.17
CA ASN A 106 10.65 4.24 1.61
C ASN A 106 9.84 5.51 1.34
N THR A 107 10.00 6.49 2.21
CA THR A 107 9.46 7.84 2.06
C THR A 107 10.60 8.85 2.17
N ILE A 108 10.38 10.06 1.67
CA ILE A 108 11.37 11.16 1.67
C ILE A 108 10.82 12.42 2.33
#